data_AF-A0A2W4CM85-F1
#
_entry.id   AF-A0A2W4CM85-F1
#
_cell.length_a   1.000
_cell.length_b   1.000
_cell.length_c   1.000
_cell.angle_alpha   90.00
_cell.angle_beta   90.00
_cell.angle_gamma   90.00
#
_symmetry.space_group_name_H-M   'P 1'
#
loop_
_entity.id
_entity.type
_entity.pdbx_description
1 polymer ?
#
loop_
_entity_poly.entity_id
_entity_poly.type
_entity_poly.pdbx_seq_one_letter_code
_entity_poly.pdbx_strand_id
1 'polypeptide(L)'
;MRTTALATGLAGIAAVGVLLAMGASYLDRAPAVGSGGIFANLATKDKGTPAATAPTVVDTTLTTGTSPSGKTAGTSDVVQAQSAPTATAPSEPQPAAPVAETPPAAPPPADAKTVELKSVDLGRLYAENAGLLVIGDKKLQLSGIVPTDPNRTCTGPSGKEWPCGTIARTALRAFLRARAITCDLPSAEWQGTVTANCRYVKTDLSDWLARNGWAEAEAGSSLVAAADDARKGNRGIYGDDPRKERPSTLAPPPVREDPLNPM
;
A
#
# COMPACT_ATOMS: atom_id res chain seq x y z
N MET A 1 -32.51 -1.24 -67.57
CA MET A 1 -31.05 -1.52 -67.59
C MET A 1 -30.44 -0.78 -66.42
N ARG A 2 -30.15 -1.45 -65.31
CA ARG A 2 -29.57 -0.87 -64.09
C ARG A 2 -28.34 -1.70 -63.69
N THR A 3 -27.18 -1.07 -63.91
CA THR A 3 -25.93 -1.08 -63.15
C THR A 3 -25.54 -2.35 -62.39
N THR A 4 -24.54 -3.03 -62.94
CA THR A 4 -23.72 -4.09 -62.35
C THR A 4 -22.70 -3.59 -61.34
N ALA A 5 -22.36 -4.49 -60.42
CA ALA A 5 -21.49 -4.36 -59.28
C ALA A 5 -20.01 -4.68 -59.57
N LEU A 6 -19.19 -4.51 -58.52
CA LEU A 6 -17.89 -5.13 -58.21
C LEU A 6 -16.64 -4.63 -58.95
N ALA A 7 -15.74 -3.97 -58.19
CA ALA A 7 -14.36 -4.41 -57.93
C ALA A 7 -13.46 -3.23 -57.52
N THR A 8 -12.92 -3.23 -56.29
CA THR A 8 -11.55 -2.76 -55.98
C THR A 8 -11.18 -3.17 -54.54
N GLY A 9 -10.47 -4.29 -54.42
CA GLY A 9 -9.56 -4.57 -53.32
C GLY A 9 -8.11 -4.41 -53.82
N LEU A 10 -7.18 -4.19 -52.88
CA LEU A 10 -5.70 -4.02 -53.05
C LEU A 10 -5.18 -2.60 -53.33
N ALA A 11 -5.17 -1.75 -52.30
CA ALA A 11 -4.27 -0.59 -52.21
C ALA A 11 -3.84 -0.29 -50.76
N GLY A 12 -3.45 -1.31 -49.98
CA GLY A 12 -3.19 -1.17 -48.55
C GLY A 12 -1.78 -1.57 -48.04
N ILE A 13 -0.90 -2.14 -48.87
CA ILE A 13 0.34 -2.77 -48.37
C ILE A 13 1.64 -2.03 -48.78
N ALA A 14 1.57 -1.00 -49.63
CA ALA A 14 2.79 -0.28 -50.07
C ALA A 14 3.27 0.83 -49.12
N ALA A 15 2.47 1.27 -48.14
CA ALA A 15 2.82 2.41 -47.27
C ALA A 15 3.68 2.06 -46.04
N VAL A 16 3.82 0.78 -45.69
CA VAL A 16 4.56 0.34 -44.48
C VAL A 16 6.06 0.12 -44.77
N GLY A 17 6.46 -0.12 -46.02
CA GLY A 17 7.85 -0.39 -46.38
C GLY A 17 8.79 0.82 -46.43
N VAL A 18 8.25 2.03 -46.62
CA VAL A 18 9.08 3.25 -46.82
C VAL A 18 9.43 3.97 -45.50
N LEU A 19 8.68 3.73 -44.42
CA LEU A 19 8.94 4.39 -43.12
C LEU A 19 10.03 3.72 -42.28
N LEU A 20 10.45 2.50 -42.62
CA LEU A 20 11.53 1.77 -41.93
C LEU A 20 12.94 2.07 -42.47
N ALA A 21 13.07 2.84 -43.55
CA ALA A 21 14.37 3.17 -44.16
C ALA A 21 14.96 4.54 -43.75
N MET A 22 14.27 5.34 -42.94
CA MET A 22 14.71 6.70 -42.54
C MET A 22 15.18 6.81 -41.07
N GLY A 23 15.25 5.69 -40.32
CA GLY A 23 15.62 5.69 -38.89
C GLY A 23 17.11 5.48 -38.58
N ALA A 24 17.96 5.22 -39.59
CA ALA A 24 19.36 4.83 -39.37
C ALA A 24 20.37 6.00 -39.37
N SER A 25 19.93 7.25 -39.51
CA SER A 25 20.84 8.40 -39.66
C SER A 25 20.88 9.36 -38.47
N TYR A 26 20.29 9.00 -37.32
CA TYR A 26 20.22 9.88 -36.13
C TYR A 26 21.08 9.43 -34.94
N LEU A 27 21.90 8.40 -35.08
CA LEU A 27 22.83 7.92 -34.03
C LEU A 27 24.29 8.26 -34.35
N ASP A 28 24.58 9.50 -34.75
CA ASP A 28 25.97 9.95 -34.82
C ASP A 28 26.08 11.47 -34.53
N ARG A 29 25.75 11.86 -33.29
CA ARG A 29 26.17 13.16 -32.72
C ARG A 29 25.98 13.25 -31.20
N ALA A 30 26.71 12.45 -30.43
CA ALA A 30 26.89 12.71 -28.99
C ALA A 30 28.31 13.24 -28.75
N PRO A 31 28.51 14.50 -28.32
CA PRO A 31 29.81 14.96 -27.85
C PRO A 31 30.13 14.32 -26.49
N ALA A 32 31.36 13.83 -26.37
CA ALA A 32 31.94 13.29 -25.16
C ALA A 32 31.92 14.33 -24.02
N VAL A 33 31.23 14.02 -22.91
CA VAL A 33 31.39 14.74 -21.65
C VAL A 33 32.39 13.95 -20.81
N GLY A 34 33.55 14.56 -20.61
CA GLY A 34 34.70 13.98 -19.95
C GLY A 34 34.49 13.75 -18.45
N SER A 35 35.11 12.68 -17.98
CA SER A 35 35.46 12.46 -16.58
C SER A 35 36.34 13.60 -16.07
N GLY A 36 35.76 14.51 -15.30
CA GLY A 36 36.48 15.46 -14.46
C GLY A 36 36.29 15.09 -13.01
N GLY A 37 37.24 14.33 -12.45
CA GLY A 37 37.33 14.11 -11.01
C GLY A 37 37.64 15.42 -10.30
N ILE A 38 36.92 15.70 -9.21
CA ILE A 38 37.28 16.74 -8.26
C ILE A 38 37.40 16.06 -6.89
N PHE A 39 38.62 15.60 -6.61
CA PHE A 39 39.11 15.37 -5.26
C PHE A 39 40.05 16.53 -4.90
N ALA A 40 40.15 16.82 -3.59
CA ALA A 40 40.86 17.93 -2.92
C ALA A 40 39.97 19.18 -2.71
N ASN A 41 39.71 19.68 -1.49
CA ASN A 41 40.50 19.66 -0.27
C ASN A 41 39.59 19.73 0.97
N LEU A 42 39.77 18.84 1.95
CA LEU A 42 39.46 19.14 3.35
C LEU A 42 40.77 19.10 4.14
N ALA A 43 41.31 20.28 4.45
CA ALA A 43 42.38 20.47 5.41
C ALA A 43 41.76 21.02 6.72
N THR A 44 41.69 20.12 7.70
CA THR A 44 42.00 20.31 9.13
C THR A 44 41.88 21.69 9.76
N LYS A 45 41.04 21.82 10.80
CA LYS A 45 41.47 22.39 12.11
C LYS A 45 40.54 22.02 13.29
N ASP A 46 41.03 21.08 14.09
CA ASP A 46 41.16 21.07 15.56
C ASP A 46 39.97 21.35 16.52
N LYS A 47 39.91 20.43 17.51
CA LYS A 47 39.50 20.55 18.93
C LYS A 47 38.02 20.50 19.32
N GLY A 48 37.71 19.44 20.06
CA GLY A 48 36.59 19.38 21.00
C GLY A 48 36.18 17.95 21.36
N THR A 49 36.92 17.31 22.27
CA THR A 49 36.44 16.11 22.99
C THR A 49 35.24 16.48 23.86
N PRO A 50 34.18 15.65 23.86
CA PRO A 50 33.60 15.26 25.14
C PRO A 50 33.52 13.75 25.29
N ALA A 51 33.88 13.30 26.49
CA ALA A 51 33.77 11.92 26.94
C ALA A 51 32.32 11.43 26.88
N ALA A 52 32.15 10.22 26.36
CA ALA A 52 30.90 9.48 26.42
C ALA A 52 30.74 8.89 27.83
N THR A 53 29.77 9.41 28.58
CA THR A 53 29.28 8.80 29.82
C THR A 53 28.34 7.65 29.45
N ALA A 54 28.61 6.46 30.00
CA ALA A 54 27.82 5.25 29.82
C ALA A 54 26.37 5.44 30.32
N PRO A 55 25.35 4.81 29.68
CA PRO A 55 24.05 4.66 30.29
C PRO A 55 24.09 3.56 31.37
N THR A 56 23.77 3.95 32.60
CA THR A 56 23.50 3.05 33.72
C THR A 56 22.26 2.20 33.42
N VAL A 57 22.44 0.88 33.41
CA VAL A 57 21.38 -0.12 33.49
C VAL A 57 20.74 -0.02 34.88
N VAL A 58 19.45 0.33 34.93
CA VAL A 58 18.61 0.14 36.12
C VAL A 58 17.85 -1.17 35.97
N ASP A 59 18.24 -2.09 36.85
CA ASP A 59 17.65 -3.40 37.10
C ASP A 59 16.20 -3.21 37.59
N THR A 60 15.21 -3.67 36.80
CA THR A 60 13.84 -3.82 37.29
C THR A 60 13.57 -5.30 37.48
N THR A 61 13.60 -5.69 38.75
CA THR A 61 13.29 -7.02 39.24
C THR A 61 11.90 -7.48 38.78
N LEU A 62 11.87 -8.61 38.08
CA LEU A 62 10.69 -9.42 37.83
C LEU A 62 10.15 -9.97 39.15
N THR A 63 8.93 -9.56 39.53
CA THR A 63 8.15 -10.23 40.56
C THR A 63 7.49 -11.49 39.97
N THR A 64 7.97 -12.63 40.43
CA THR A 64 7.40 -13.96 40.21
C THR A 64 6.09 -14.13 40.98
N GLY A 65 4.97 -14.20 40.26
CA GLY A 65 3.69 -14.69 40.77
C GLY A 65 3.54 -16.18 40.45
N THR A 66 3.94 -17.03 41.40
CA THR A 66 3.69 -18.48 41.40
C THR A 66 2.23 -18.75 41.74
N SER A 67 1.53 -19.52 40.90
CA SER A 67 0.22 -20.11 41.20
C SER A 67 0.39 -21.63 41.33
N PRO A 68 0.03 -22.28 42.45
CA PRO A 68 0.25 -23.70 42.64
C PRO A 68 -0.91 -24.55 42.11
N SER A 69 -0.55 -25.66 41.47
CA SER A 69 -1.44 -26.76 41.12
C SER A 69 -1.58 -27.70 42.32
N GLY A 70 -2.81 -28.06 42.67
CA GLY A 70 -3.13 -29.07 43.69
C GLY A 70 -4.27 -29.98 43.22
N LYS A 71 -3.96 -31.27 43.03
CA LYS A 71 -4.92 -32.37 42.83
C LYS A 71 -5.29 -32.97 44.19
N THR A 72 -6.57 -33.32 44.39
CA THR A 72 -7.00 -34.45 45.25
C THR A 72 -8.36 -34.98 44.79
N ALA A 73 -8.52 -36.31 44.91
CA ALA A 73 -9.63 -37.14 44.47
C ALA A 73 -10.60 -37.52 45.61
N GLY A 74 -11.78 -38.05 45.26
CA GLY A 74 -12.74 -38.79 46.13
C GLY A 74 -14.19 -38.67 45.62
N THR A 75 -14.77 -39.66 44.92
CA THR A 75 -15.66 -40.77 45.36
C THR A 75 -16.98 -40.30 46.01
N SER A 76 -18.16 -40.44 45.38
CA SER A 76 -19.10 -41.59 45.21
C SER A 76 -20.22 -41.60 46.26
N ASP A 77 -21.49 -41.52 45.81
CA ASP A 77 -22.76 -42.04 46.41
C ASP A 77 -23.94 -41.44 45.58
N VAL A 78 -24.64 -42.09 44.63
CA VAL A 78 -25.49 -43.30 44.49
C VAL A 78 -26.95 -43.16 45.02
N VAL A 79 -27.91 -43.64 44.19
CA VAL A 79 -29.35 -43.96 44.39
C VAL A 79 -30.35 -42.80 44.11
N GLN A 80 -31.03 -42.67 42.95
CA GLN A 80 -32.03 -43.50 42.24
C GLN A 80 -33.49 -43.26 42.68
N ALA A 81 -34.33 -42.78 41.74
CA ALA A 81 -35.70 -43.29 41.50
C ALA A 81 -36.23 -42.81 40.15
N GLN A 82 -36.81 -43.75 39.40
CA GLN A 82 -37.37 -43.63 38.07
C GLN A 82 -38.83 -43.14 38.11
N SER A 83 -39.30 -42.48 37.05
CA SER A 83 -40.62 -42.68 36.40
C SER A 83 -40.75 -41.78 35.17
N ALA A 84 -40.94 -42.38 34.00
CA ALA A 84 -41.49 -41.73 32.80
C ALA A 84 -43.01 -42.00 32.74
N PRO A 85 -43.78 -41.57 31.71
CA PRO A 85 -43.58 -40.51 30.70
C PRO A 85 -44.78 -39.52 30.69
N THR A 86 -44.76 -38.45 29.87
CA THR A 86 -45.94 -37.96 29.10
C THR A 86 -45.55 -36.82 28.15
N ALA A 87 -45.86 -37.06 26.87
CA ALA A 87 -46.18 -36.14 25.77
C ALA A 87 -45.36 -34.84 25.59
N THR A 88 -44.51 -34.88 24.56
CA THR A 88 -44.04 -33.74 23.78
C THR A 88 -45.23 -33.00 23.15
N ALA A 89 -45.40 -31.72 23.51
CA ALA A 89 -46.10 -30.73 22.70
C ALA A 89 -45.05 -29.68 22.25
N PRO A 90 -44.97 -29.32 20.95
CA PRO A 90 -44.02 -28.32 20.48
C PRO A 90 -44.41 -26.93 21.00
N SER A 91 -43.48 -26.28 21.72
CA SER A 91 -43.62 -24.86 22.05
C SER A 91 -43.49 -24.01 20.79
N GLU A 92 -44.50 -23.18 20.58
CA GLU A 92 -44.63 -22.20 19.51
C GLU A 92 -43.48 -21.17 19.55
N PRO A 93 -42.99 -20.66 18.39
CA PRO A 93 -41.89 -19.71 18.35
C PRO A 93 -42.26 -18.36 18.97
N GLN A 94 -41.55 -17.94 20.02
CA GLN A 94 -41.68 -16.59 20.56
C GLN A 94 -41.25 -15.53 19.53
N PRO A 95 -42.05 -14.47 19.31
CA PRO A 95 -41.72 -13.39 18.38
C PRO A 95 -40.43 -12.67 18.77
N ALA A 96 -39.61 -12.36 17.76
CA ALA A 96 -38.40 -11.58 17.88
C ALA A 96 -38.67 -10.21 18.51
N ALA A 97 -37.85 -9.84 19.51
CA ALA A 97 -37.80 -8.48 20.02
C ALA A 97 -37.43 -7.50 18.88
N PRO A 98 -38.02 -6.28 18.85
CA PRO A 98 -37.75 -5.33 17.79
C PRO A 98 -36.30 -4.85 17.87
N VAL A 99 -35.61 -4.99 16.74
CA VAL A 99 -34.28 -4.42 16.49
C VAL A 99 -34.42 -2.91 16.60
N ALA A 100 -33.69 -2.29 17.52
CA ALA A 100 -33.55 -0.84 17.57
C ALA A 100 -32.87 -0.39 16.26
N GLU A 101 -33.63 0.30 15.40
CA GLU A 101 -33.10 0.95 14.21
C GLU A 101 -32.04 1.97 14.64
N THR A 102 -30.80 1.74 14.23
CA THR A 102 -29.77 2.77 14.28
C THR A 102 -30.23 3.92 13.39
N PRO A 103 -30.32 5.18 13.89
CA PRO A 103 -30.69 6.30 13.04
C PRO A 103 -29.70 6.40 11.86
N PRO A 104 -30.18 6.58 10.62
CA PRO A 104 -29.29 6.76 9.49
C PRO A 104 -28.37 7.94 9.76
N ALA A 105 -27.07 7.75 9.46
CA ALA A 105 -26.08 8.80 9.49
C ALA A 105 -26.66 10.04 8.78
N ALA A 106 -26.67 11.17 9.49
CA ALA A 106 -27.18 12.42 8.96
C ALA A 106 -26.54 12.69 7.59
N PRO A 107 -27.32 13.10 6.57
CA PRO A 107 -26.75 13.46 5.28
C PRO A 107 -25.72 14.59 5.48
N PRO A 108 -24.64 14.62 4.69
CA PRO A 108 -23.69 15.72 4.75
C PRO A 108 -24.44 17.05 4.56
N PRO A 109 -24.05 18.13 5.26
CA PRO A 109 -24.79 19.39 5.27
C PRO A 109 -25.04 19.88 3.83
N ALA A 110 -26.29 20.27 3.57
CA ALA A 110 -26.82 20.70 2.28
C ALA A 110 -26.24 22.03 1.75
N ASP A 111 -25.18 22.55 2.38
CA ASP A 111 -24.44 23.74 1.98
C ASP A 111 -23.03 23.40 1.46
N ALA A 112 -22.86 22.22 0.87
CA ALA A 112 -21.67 21.92 0.08
C ALA A 112 -21.72 22.78 -1.21
N LYS A 113 -21.31 24.05 -1.10
CA LYS A 113 -21.00 24.88 -2.26
C LYS A 113 -20.13 24.06 -3.19
N THR A 114 -20.51 23.96 -4.46
CA THR A 114 -19.70 23.29 -5.47
C THR A 114 -18.34 23.96 -5.51
N VAL A 115 -17.34 23.30 -4.91
CA VAL A 115 -15.98 23.83 -4.87
C VAL A 115 -15.37 23.58 -6.24
N GLU A 116 -15.12 24.65 -6.99
CA GLU A 116 -14.48 24.57 -8.30
C GLU A 116 -13.04 24.06 -8.15
N LEU A 117 -12.76 22.90 -8.73
CA LEU A 117 -11.43 22.29 -8.75
C LEU A 117 -10.63 22.84 -9.92
N LYS A 118 -9.34 23.09 -9.67
CA LYS A 118 -8.34 23.54 -10.63
C LYS A 118 -7.30 22.43 -10.78
N SER A 119 -6.88 22.15 -12.00
CA SER A 119 -5.75 21.26 -12.23
C SER A 119 -4.43 21.99 -11.91
N VAL A 120 -3.73 21.52 -10.88
CA VAL A 120 -2.48 22.09 -10.38
C VAL A 120 -1.36 21.06 -10.53
N ASP A 121 -0.25 21.47 -11.14
CA ASP A 121 0.95 20.64 -11.24
C ASP A 121 1.79 20.72 -9.97
N LEU A 122 1.96 19.57 -9.31
CA LEU A 122 2.69 19.42 -8.06
C LEU A 122 3.99 18.66 -8.32
N GLY A 123 5.11 19.32 -8.04
CA GLY A 123 6.44 18.72 -8.04
C GLY A 123 6.97 18.49 -6.63
N ARG A 124 8.13 17.82 -6.51
CA ARG A 124 8.90 17.70 -5.25
C ARG A 124 8.11 17.05 -4.09
N LEU A 125 7.08 16.28 -4.43
CA LEU A 125 6.27 15.54 -3.48
C LEU A 125 6.93 14.22 -3.09
N TYR A 126 6.55 13.73 -1.92
CA TYR A 126 7.01 12.47 -1.38
C TYR A 126 5.82 11.65 -0.88
N ALA A 127 5.83 10.34 -1.13
CA ALA A 127 4.79 9.45 -0.61
C ALA A 127 5.08 9.05 0.84
N GLU A 128 4.21 9.50 1.76
CA GLU A 128 4.23 9.12 3.16
C GLU A 128 3.73 7.69 3.36
N ASN A 129 2.70 7.30 2.61
CA ASN A 129 2.21 5.93 2.51
C ASN A 129 1.56 5.70 1.14
N ALA A 130 0.91 4.54 0.91
CA ALA A 130 0.17 4.30 -0.32
C ALA A 130 -1.23 4.92 -0.24
N GLY A 131 -1.31 6.22 -0.58
CA GLY A 131 -2.55 7.00 -0.52
C GLY A 131 -2.37 8.43 -0.02
N LEU A 132 -1.24 8.73 0.63
CA LEU A 132 -0.92 10.04 1.20
C LEU A 132 0.42 10.56 0.68
N LEU A 133 0.38 11.75 0.09
CA LEU A 133 1.52 12.49 -0.45
C LEU A 133 1.80 13.73 0.41
N VAL A 134 3.07 14.10 0.52
CA VAL A 134 3.54 15.24 1.33
C VAL A 134 4.32 16.21 0.45
N ILE A 135 4.01 17.50 0.59
CA ILE A 135 4.63 18.60 -0.15
C ILE A 135 4.97 19.70 0.87
N GLY A 136 6.22 19.72 1.33
CA GLY A 136 6.62 20.59 2.44
C GLY A 136 5.87 20.22 3.72
N ASP A 137 5.09 21.16 4.23
CA ASP A 137 4.21 21.04 5.39
C ASP A 137 2.78 20.59 5.04
N LYS A 138 2.45 20.52 3.75
CA LYS A 138 1.12 20.15 3.25
C LYS A 138 1.00 18.65 3.00
N LYS A 139 -0.18 18.12 3.26
CA LYS A 139 -0.55 16.74 2.95
C LYS A 139 -1.65 16.70 1.88
N LEU A 140 -1.56 15.71 1.01
CA LEU A 140 -2.54 15.43 -0.03
C LEU A 140 -2.93 13.95 0.03
N GLN A 141 -4.18 13.67 0.37
CA GLN A 141 -4.77 12.34 0.33
C GLN A 141 -5.40 12.10 -1.03
N LEU A 142 -5.14 10.92 -1.59
CA LEU A 142 -5.74 10.49 -2.85
C LEU A 142 -7.21 10.10 -2.63
N SER A 143 -8.10 10.63 -3.46
CA SER A 143 -9.55 10.38 -3.36
C SER A 143 -9.92 8.95 -3.77
N GLY A 144 -10.96 8.38 -3.15
CA GLY A 144 -11.59 7.13 -3.57
C GLY A 144 -10.86 5.86 -3.14
N ILE A 145 -9.79 5.99 -2.35
CA ILE A 145 -9.07 4.87 -1.75
C ILE A 145 -8.87 5.09 -0.26
N VAL A 146 -8.70 3.99 0.47
CA VAL A 146 -8.23 3.99 1.85
C VAL A 146 -6.71 3.89 1.85
N PRO A 147 -5.98 4.89 2.35
CA PRO A 147 -4.53 4.83 2.41
C PRO A 147 -4.03 3.61 3.19
N THR A 148 -3.09 2.86 2.62
CA THR A 148 -2.50 1.71 3.32
C THR A 148 -1.55 2.20 4.40
N ASP A 149 -1.79 1.80 5.65
CA ASP A 149 -0.90 2.11 6.76
C ASP A 149 0.54 1.63 6.47
N PRO A 150 1.56 2.48 6.63
CA PRO A 150 2.95 2.13 6.31
C PRO A 150 3.52 0.99 7.16
N ASN A 151 2.97 0.75 8.35
CA ASN A 151 3.34 -0.31 9.28
C ASN A 151 2.44 -1.54 9.17
N ARG A 152 1.50 -1.57 8.21
CA ARG A 152 0.63 -2.73 7.98
C ARG A 152 1.46 -3.96 7.63
N THR A 153 1.16 -5.05 8.31
CA THR A 153 1.59 -6.42 7.97
C THR A 153 0.43 -7.15 7.32
N CYS A 154 0.72 -7.90 6.25
CA CYS A 154 -0.26 -8.72 5.54
C CYS A 154 0.17 -10.18 5.57
N THR A 155 -0.80 -11.07 5.56
CA THR A 155 -0.58 -12.51 5.41
C THR A 155 -0.92 -12.91 3.99
N GLY A 156 0.09 -13.33 3.22
CA GLY A 156 -0.13 -13.77 1.84
C GLY A 156 -0.77 -15.15 1.76
N PRO A 157 -1.17 -15.60 0.55
CA PRO A 157 -1.73 -16.95 0.35
C PRO A 157 -0.81 -18.09 0.81
N SER A 158 0.51 -17.88 0.86
CA SER A 158 1.46 -18.84 1.45
C SER A 158 1.43 -18.94 2.97
N GLY A 159 0.57 -18.15 3.64
CA GLY A 159 0.45 -18.08 5.10
C GLY A 159 1.58 -17.32 5.79
N LYS A 160 2.51 -16.69 5.05
CA LYS A 160 3.61 -15.91 5.63
C LYS A 160 3.24 -14.45 5.74
N GLU A 161 3.55 -13.87 6.89
CA GLU A 161 3.45 -12.44 7.13
C GLU A 161 4.57 -11.66 6.43
N TRP A 162 4.25 -10.45 5.98
CA TRP A 162 5.20 -9.54 5.36
C TRP A 162 4.77 -8.06 5.50
N PRO A 163 5.72 -7.10 5.50
CA PRO A 163 5.47 -5.68 5.77
C PRO A 163 4.86 -4.97 4.55
N CYS A 164 3.64 -5.35 4.18
CA CYS A 164 2.97 -4.90 2.98
C CYS A 164 2.78 -3.39 2.90
N GLY A 165 2.60 -2.69 4.03
CA GLY A 165 2.48 -1.23 4.06
C GLY A 165 3.73 -0.51 3.54
N THR A 166 4.90 -0.97 3.98
CA THR A 166 6.19 -0.41 3.54
C THR A 166 6.44 -0.69 2.05
N ILE A 167 6.04 -1.87 1.58
CA ILE A 167 6.18 -2.24 0.17
C ILE A 167 5.19 -1.46 -0.70
N ALA A 168 3.94 -1.26 -0.26
CA ALA A 168 2.95 -0.46 -0.96
C ALA A 168 3.41 1.00 -1.12
N ARG A 169 3.92 1.61 -0.05
CA ARG A 169 4.57 2.93 -0.11
C ARG A 169 5.72 2.94 -1.10
N THR A 170 6.56 1.91 -1.08
CA THR A 170 7.72 1.78 -1.98
C THR A 170 7.27 1.66 -3.44
N ALA A 171 6.19 0.93 -3.71
CA ALA A 171 5.59 0.81 -5.04
C ALA A 171 5.11 2.17 -5.56
N LEU A 172 4.40 2.96 -4.73
CA LEU A 172 3.98 4.31 -5.11
C LEU A 172 5.17 5.24 -5.36
N ARG A 173 6.21 5.20 -4.50
CA ARG A 173 7.45 5.97 -4.72
C ARG A 173 8.12 5.59 -6.04
N ALA A 174 8.19 4.29 -6.34
CA ALA A 174 8.75 3.75 -7.57
C ALA A 174 7.90 4.06 -8.81
N PHE A 175 6.59 4.22 -8.66
CA PHE A 175 5.70 4.69 -9.72
C PHE A 175 5.95 6.17 -10.02
N LEU A 176 5.99 7.01 -8.99
CA LEU A 176 6.18 8.45 -9.13
C LEU A 176 7.58 8.79 -9.67
N ARG A 177 8.64 8.11 -9.22
CA ARG A 177 10.05 8.35 -9.62
C ARG A 177 10.46 9.83 -9.55
N ALA A 178 10.01 10.54 -8.52
CA ALA A 178 10.25 11.99 -8.33
C ALA A 178 9.76 12.89 -9.50
N ARG A 179 8.76 12.43 -10.26
CA ARG A 179 8.11 13.20 -11.33
C ARG A 179 6.97 14.06 -10.77
N ALA A 180 6.63 15.13 -11.48
CA ALA A 180 5.47 15.95 -11.16
C ALA A 180 4.17 15.22 -11.51
N ILE A 181 3.11 15.50 -10.76
CA ILE A 181 1.75 15.01 -10.99
C ILE A 181 0.80 16.20 -11.10
N THR A 182 -0.31 16.01 -11.81
CA THR A 182 -1.38 17.01 -11.89
C THR A 182 -2.50 16.58 -10.93
N CYS A 183 -2.95 17.47 -10.05
CA CYS A 183 -4.04 17.19 -9.12
C CYS A 183 -5.17 18.21 -9.27
N ASP A 184 -6.40 17.75 -9.12
CA ASP A 184 -7.58 18.60 -9.14
C ASP A 184 -7.87 19.11 -7.72
N LEU A 185 -7.51 20.37 -7.48
CA LEU A 185 -7.49 21.00 -6.17
C LEU A 185 -8.33 22.28 -6.13
N PRO A 186 -8.95 22.63 -4.99
CA PRO A 186 -9.69 23.89 -4.87
C PRO A 186 -8.79 25.13 -5.04
N SER A 187 -7.54 25.03 -4.58
CA SER A 187 -6.50 26.05 -4.65
C SER A 187 -5.11 25.40 -4.61
N ALA A 188 -4.12 26.02 -5.24
CA ALA A 188 -2.70 25.62 -5.14
C ALA A 188 -2.09 25.92 -3.76
N GLU A 189 -2.67 26.87 -3.02
CA GLU A 189 -2.19 27.36 -1.72
C GLU A 189 -3.04 26.81 -0.56
N TRP A 190 -3.34 25.50 -0.55
CA TRP A 190 -4.08 24.90 0.56
C TRP A 190 -3.22 24.80 1.83
N GLN A 191 -3.84 24.53 2.98
CA GLN A 191 -3.13 24.28 4.24
C GLN A 191 -3.60 22.95 4.84
N GLY A 192 -2.72 22.28 5.59
CA GLY A 192 -3.03 20.99 6.22
C GLY A 192 -3.19 19.86 5.21
N THR A 193 -4.26 19.07 5.34
CA THR A 193 -4.57 17.92 4.48
C THR A 193 -5.73 18.24 3.54
N VAL A 194 -5.55 17.96 2.25
CA VAL A 194 -6.61 18.02 1.23
C VAL A 194 -6.81 16.65 0.59
N THR A 195 -8.04 16.30 0.25
CA THR A 195 -8.34 15.11 -0.56
C THR A 195 -8.53 15.52 -2.01
N ALA A 196 -7.84 14.86 -2.94
CA ALA A 196 -7.87 15.24 -4.35
C ALA A 196 -7.71 14.04 -5.29
N ASN A 197 -8.23 14.20 -6.51
CA ASN A 197 -7.86 13.33 -7.61
C ASN A 197 -6.52 13.77 -8.19
N CYS A 198 -5.62 12.82 -8.44
CA CYS A 198 -4.30 13.12 -8.98
C CYS A 198 -3.94 12.15 -10.09
N ARG A 199 -3.25 12.66 -11.10
CA ARG A 199 -2.82 11.90 -12.27
C ARG A 199 -1.37 12.17 -12.62
N TYR A 200 -0.67 11.12 -13.03
CA TYR A 200 0.60 11.22 -13.73
C TYR A 200 0.35 11.05 -15.22
N VAL A 201 0.50 12.13 -15.99
CA VAL A 201 0.17 12.19 -17.42
C VAL A 201 -1.31 11.88 -17.65
N LYS A 202 -1.66 10.61 -17.91
CA LYS A 202 -3.03 10.11 -18.13
C LYS A 202 -3.44 9.02 -17.15
N THR A 203 -2.56 8.62 -16.24
CA THR A 203 -2.82 7.55 -15.27
C THR A 203 -3.25 8.16 -13.95
N ASP A 204 -4.46 7.84 -13.52
CA ASP A 204 -4.98 8.16 -12.21
C ASP A 204 -4.23 7.36 -11.13
N LEU A 205 -3.77 8.05 -10.08
CA LEU A 205 -2.95 7.43 -9.03
C LEU A 205 -3.79 6.50 -8.13
N SER A 206 -5.02 6.87 -7.81
CA SER A 206 -5.92 6.07 -6.98
C SER A 206 -6.30 4.77 -7.70
N ASP A 207 -6.64 4.87 -8.99
CA ASP A 207 -6.92 3.74 -9.87
C ASP A 207 -5.71 2.82 -10.01
N TRP A 208 -4.52 3.38 -10.21
CA TRP A 208 -3.30 2.58 -10.25
C TRP A 208 -3.06 1.83 -8.93
N LEU A 209 -3.23 2.49 -7.78
CA LEU A 209 -3.08 1.85 -6.47
C LEU A 209 -4.11 0.73 -6.27
N ALA A 210 -5.38 0.96 -6.59
CA ALA A 210 -6.44 -0.03 -6.47
C ALA A 210 -6.21 -1.24 -7.39
N ARG A 211 -5.95 -1.02 -8.70
CA ARG A 211 -5.73 -2.09 -9.70
C ARG A 211 -4.54 -2.99 -9.39
N ASN A 212 -3.51 -2.43 -8.75
CA ASN A 212 -2.32 -3.16 -8.37
C ASN A 212 -2.41 -3.73 -6.94
N GLY A 213 -3.50 -3.47 -6.22
CA GLY A 213 -3.73 -3.96 -4.86
C GLY A 213 -2.82 -3.29 -3.83
N TRP A 214 -2.37 -2.06 -4.06
CA TRP A 214 -1.54 -1.33 -3.09
C TRP A 214 -2.37 -0.49 -2.11
N ALA A 215 -3.65 -0.27 -2.39
CA ALA A 215 -4.61 0.37 -1.53
C ALA A 215 -6.00 -0.27 -1.70
N GLU A 216 -6.83 -0.18 -0.67
CA GLU A 216 -8.22 -0.60 -0.73
C GLU A 216 -9.08 0.52 -1.33
N ALA A 217 -10.16 0.17 -2.03
CA ALA A 217 -11.11 1.16 -2.52
C ALA A 217 -11.98 1.67 -1.37
N GLU A 218 -12.26 2.96 -1.36
CA GLU A 218 -13.28 3.53 -0.47
C GLU A 218 -14.66 3.02 -0.89
N ALA A 219 -15.54 2.78 0.08
CA ALA A 219 -16.89 2.27 -0.18
C ALA A 219 -17.67 3.25 -1.08
N GLY A 220 -18.31 2.73 -2.13
CA GLY A 220 -19.06 3.54 -3.09
C GLY A 220 -18.20 4.31 -4.10
N SER A 221 -16.87 4.20 -4.06
CA SER A 221 -16.01 4.75 -5.10
C SER A 221 -16.13 3.98 -6.42
N SER A 222 -15.75 4.62 -7.54
CA SER A 222 -15.64 3.95 -8.85
C SER A 222 -14.52 2.90 -8.90
N LEU A 223 -13.68 2.81 -7.86
CA LEU A 223 -12.50 1.95 -7.80
C LEU A 223 -12.77 0.57 -7.20
N VAL A 224 -13.99 0.33 -6.69
CA VAL A 224 -14.36 -0.95 -6.04
C VAL A 224 -14.08 -2.15 -6.95
N ALA A 225 -14.53 -2.11 -8.21
CA ALA A 225 -14.30 -3.19 -9.16
C ALA A 225 -12.79 -3.45 -9.39
N ALA A 226 -12.00 -2.37 -9.47
CA ALA A 226 -10.56 -2.46 -9.68
C ALA A 226 -9.83 -3.09 -8.48
N ALA A 227 -10.23 -2.73 -7.26
CA ALA A 227 -9.70 -3.30 -6.03
C ALA A 227 -10.13 -4.76 -5.85
N ASP A 228 -11.36 -5.11 -6.21
CA ASP A 228 -11.85 -6.49 -6.17
C ASP A 228 -11.09 -7.40 -7.14
N ASP A 229 -10.79 -6.91 -8.35
CA ASP A 229 -9.96 -7.64 -9.31
C ASP A 229 -8.53 -7.84 -8.79
N ALA A 230 -7.96 -6.83 -8.11
CA ALA A 230 -6.66 -6.95 -7.46
C ALA A 230 -6.67 -7.99 -6.33
N ARG A 231 -7.75 -8.02 -5.53
CA ARG A 231 -7.94 -9.02 -4.47
C ARG A 231 -8.05 -10.44 -5.03
N LYS A 232 -8.92 -10.65 -6.04
CA LYS A 232 -9.07 -11.96 -6.71
C LYS A 232 -7.78 -12.43 -7.37
N GLY A 233 -7.00 -11.48 -7.89
CA GLY A 233 -5.70 -11.75 -8.51
C GLY A 233 -4.53 -11.87 -7.54
N ASN A 234 -4.75 -11.83 -6.22
CA ASN A 234 -3.69 -11.85 -5.20
C ASN A 234 -2.59 -10.81 -5.46
N ARG A 235 -2.98 -9.59 -5.87
CA ARG A 235 -2.04 -8.51 -6.20
C ARG A 235 -1.74 -7.66 -4.97
N GLY A 236 -0.53 -7.09 -4.92
CA GLY A 236 -0.13 -6.14 -3.90
C GLY A 236 -0.32 -6.69 -2.48
N ILE A 237 -1.06 -5.97 -1.64
CA ILE A 237 -1.33 -6.33 -0.23
C ILE A 237 -2.11 -7.64 -0.06
N TYR A 238 -2.75 -8.13 -1.12
CA TYR A 238 -3.49 -9.39 -1.12
C TYR A 238 -2.63 -10.61 -1.51
N GLY A 239 -1.39 -10.38 -1.95
CA GLY A 239 -0.47 -11.42 -2.42
C GLY A 239 0.59 -11.85 -1.41
N ASP A 240 1.52 -12.66 -1.89
CA ASP A 240 2.74 -13.01 -1.16
C ASP A 240 3.81 -11.91 -1.28
N ASP A 241 4.79 -11.95 -0.37
CA ASP A 241 5.89 -10.99 -0.32
C ASP A 241 6.69 -10.94 -1.65
N PRO A 242 6.61 -9.85 -2.43
CA PRO A 242 7.27 -9.75 -3.73
C PRO A 242 8.80 -9.67 -3.61
N ARG A 243 9.34 -9.48 -2.41
CA ARG A 243 10.80 -9.50 -2.18
C ARG A 243 11.40 -10.89 -2.31
N LYS A 244 10.60 -11.95 -2.15
CA LYS A 244 11.09 -13.33 -2.32
C LYS A 244 11.43 -13.64 -3.78
N GLU A 245 10.75 -13.00 -4.73
CA GLU A 245 11.01 -13.16 -6.16
C GLU A 245 12.28 -12.44 -6.62
N ARG A 246 12.86 -11.59 -5.76
CA ARG A 246 14.09 -10.85 -6.03
C ARG A 246 15.08 -11.06 -4.88
N PRO A 247 15.84 -12.16 -4.88
CA PRO A 247 16.88 -12.39 -3.90
C PRO A 247 17.81 -11.17 -3.80
N SER A 248 18.14 -10.78 -2.58
CA SER A 248 19.08 -9.70 -2.35
C SER A 248 20.41 -10.03 -3.04
N THR A 249 20.95 -9.07 -3.79
CA THR A 249 22.30 -9.15 -4.37
C THR A 249 23.38 -8.64 -3.41
N LEU A 250 22.98 -8.12 -2.24
CA LEU A 250 23.93 -7.72 -1.20
C LEU A 250 24.62 -8.98 -0.66
N ALA A 251 25.95 -8.93 -0.58
CA ALA A 251 26.73 -9.97 0.07
C ALA A 251 26.21 -10.21 1.50
N PRO A 252 26.16 -11.47 1.96
CA PRO A 252 25.78 -11.75 3.35
C PRO A 252 26.69 -10.97 4.30
N PRO A 253 26.17 -10.52 5.46
CA PRO A 253 26.98 -9.83 6.44
C PRO A 253 28.19 -10.71 6.82
N PRO A 254 29.39 -10.13 7.03
CA PRO A 254 30.55 -10.90 7.43
C PRO A 254 30.22 -11.66 8.73
N VAL A 255 30.64 -12.92 8.80
CA VAL A 255 30.51 -13.73 10.01
C VAL A 255 31.29 -13.02 11.10
N ARG A 256 30.66 -12.67 12.23
CA ARG A 256 31.40 -12.20 13.39
C ARG A 256 32.18 -13.38 13.94
N GLU A 257 33.50 -13.30 13.89
CA GLU A 257 34.39 -14.29 14.51
C GLU A 257 34.17 -14.28 16.02
N ASP A 258 33.98 -15.46 16.62
CA ASP A 258 33.87 -15.61 18.06
C ASP A 258 35.28 -15.52 18.66
N PRO A 259 35.59 -14.49 19.50
CA PRO A 259 36.92 -14.33 20.07
C PRO A 259 37.34 -15.49 20.99
N LEU A 260 36.42 -16.36 21.39
CA LEU A 260 36.71 -17.53 22.22
C LEU A 260 37.02 -18.80 21.42
N ASN A 261 36.88 -18.79 20.09
CA ASN A 261 37.27 -19.93 19.26
C ASN A 261 37.81 -19.47 17.88
N PRO A 262 39.05 -18.97 17.83
CA PRO A 262 39.70 -18.64 16.57
C PRO A 262 39.98 -19.92 15.78
N MET A 263 39.68 -19.90 14.47
CA MET A 263 40.04 -20.95 13.50
C MET A 263 41.54 -21.01 13.26
#